data_AF-A0AAV3QWC3-F1
#
_entry.id   AF-A0AAV3QWC3-F1
#
_cell.length_a   1.000
_cell.length_b   1.000
_cell.length_c   1.000
_cell.angle_alpha   90.00
_cell.angle_beta   90.00
_cell.angle_gamma   90.00
#
_symmetry.space_group_name_H-M   'P 1'
#
loop_
_entity.id
_entity.type
_entity.pdbx_description
1 polymer ?
#
loop_
_entity_poly.entity_id
_entity_poly.type
_entity_poly.pdbx_seq_one_letter_code
_entity_poly.pdbx_strand_id
1 'polypeptide(L)'
;MTITSNNPDIYIKAFSNILSDKALDWYMALPFKSIDTYQHTADAFIAKFGSAIQAHQDERALMDIEQGPTESLKSYQKRYNDILLNIPKVNNKVAYMAFYRGLRYGKLKKALVLETPLSKDQLTARVNKYVELEGLKNKQNKGDGFKGCPNPHEDTVEVA
;
A
#
# COMPACT_ATOMS: atom_id res chain seq x y z
N MET A 1 30.66 19.13 25.07
CA MET A 1 29.91 18.99 26.33
C MET A 1 28.53 18.47 25.99
N THR A 2 28.24 17.20 26.29
CA THR A 2 26.90 16.61 26.20
C THR A 2 26.09 17.09 27.40
N ILE A 3 25.15 18.02 27.17
CA ILE A 3 24.19 18.42 28.21
C ILE A 3 23.11 17.34 28.27
N THR A 4 23.43 16.19 28.86
CA THR A 4 22.39 15.26 29.34
C THR A 4 21.96 15.77 30.71
N SER A 5 21.13 16.82 30.72
CA SER A 5 20.40 17.18 31.93
C SER A 5 19.37 16.08 32.17
N ASN A 6 19.63 15.21 33.14
CA ASN A 6 18.69 14.21 33.66
C ASN A 6 17.57 14.89 34.48
N ASN A 7 17.00 16.00 33.98
CA ASN A 7 15.84 16.62 34.60
C ASN A 7 14.56 16.11 33.90
N PRO A 8 13.79 15.20 34.53
CA PRO A 8 12.55 14.67 33.96
C PRO A 8 11.52 15.76 33.62
N ASP A 9 11.57 16.91 34.31
CA ASP A 9 10.66 18.03 34.08
C ASP A 9 10.84 18.66 32.69
N ILE A 10 12.07 18.65 32.16
CA ILE A 10 12.36 19.18 30.82
C ILE A 10 11.65 18.31 29.76
N TYR A 11 11.65 16.99 29.93
CA TYR A 11 11.01 16.07 29.01
C TYR A 11 9.49 16.15 29.07
N ILE A 12 8.91 16.26 30.27
CA ILE A 12 7.45 16.43 30.43
C ILE A 12 7.01 17.76 29.78
N LYS A 13 7.75 18.85 30.01
CA LYS A 13 7.45 20.14 29.41
C LYS A 13 7.60 20.12 27.88
N ALA A 14 8.69 19.55 27.37
CA ALA A 14 8.90 19.40 25.93
C ALA A 14 7.80 18.54 25.29
N PHE A 15 7.40 17.45 25.94
CA PHE A 15 6.29 16.61 25.51
C PHE A 15 4.98 17.41 25.41
N SER A 16 4.63 18.18 26.43
CA SER A 16 3.41 19.01 26.42
C SER A 16 3.40 20.03 25.27
N ASN A 17 4.56 20.56 24.88
CA ASN A 17 4.68 21.56 23.82
C ASN A 17 4.49 21.01 22.41
N ILE A 18 4.70 19.70 22.20
CA ILE A 18 4.53 19.07 20.88
C ILE A 18 3.12 18.52 20.67
N LEU A 19 2.29 18.48 21.72
CA LEU A 19 0.91 18.03 21.60
C LEU A 19 0.04 19.09 20.93
N SER A 20 -0.91 18.62 20.14
CA SER A 20 -1.91 19.45 19.46
C SER A 20 -3.27 18.77 19.51
N ASP A 21 -4.32 19.58 19.32
CA ASP A 21 -5.71 19.14 19.19
C ASP A 21 -6.11 18.11 20.28
N LYS A 22 -6.64 16.96 19.87
CA LYS A 22 -7.14 15.90 20.76
C LYS A 22 -6.09 15.36 21.73
N ALA A 23 -4.81 15.39 21.35
CA ALA A 23 -3.73 14.95 22.22
C ALA A 23 -3.45 15.97 23.33
N LEU A 24 -3.52 17.26 23.00
CA LEU A 24 -3.40 18.34 23.97
C LEU A 24 -4.60 18.38 24.92
N ASP A 25 -5.83 18.26 24.37
CA ASP A 25 -7.07 18.22 25.17
C ASP A 25 -7.04 17.07 26.19
N TRP A 26 -6.61 15.88 25.76
CA TRP A 26 -6.43 14.73 26.64
C TRP A 26 -5.41 15.02 27.75
N TYR A 27 -4.26 15.58 27.40
CA TYR A 27 -3.19 15.86 28.34
C TYR A 27 -3.61 16.89 29.40
N MET A 28 -4.34 17.94 28.99
CA MET A 28 -4.87 18.97 29.89
C MET A 28 -6.00 18.44 30.80
N ALA A 29 -6.71 17.40 30.38
CA ALA A 29 -7.77 16.76 31.16
C ALA A 29 -7.27 15.73 32.19
N LEU A 30 -5.96 15.49 32.26
CA LEU A 30 -5.38 14.55 33.22
C LEU A 30 -5.48 15.09 34.66
N PRO A 31 -5.76 14.22 35.67
CA PRO A 31 -5.82 14.66 37.05
C PRO A 31 -4.50 15.28 37.53
N PHE A 32 -4.60 16.26 38.43
CA PHE A 32 -3.41 16.90 39.00
C PHE A 32 -2.50 15.86 39.66
N LYS A 33 -1.20 15.89 39.34
CA LYS A 33 -0.17 14.93 39.78
C LYS A 33 -0.41 13.47 39.34
N SER A 34 -1.29 13.20 38.36
CA SER A 34 -1.41 11.85 37.81
C SER A 34 -0.21 11.45 36.96
N ILE A 35 0.60 12.41 36.53
CA ILE A 35 1.86 12.19 35.82
C ILE A 35 2.96 12.86 36.63
N ASP A 36 3.87 12.04 37.13
CA ASP A 36 5.01 12.42 37.97
C ASP A 36 6.36 12.20 37.26
N THR A 37 6.36 11.43 36.17
CA THR A 37 7.56 11.13 35.39
C THR A 37 7.27 11.16 33.89
N TYR A 38 8.31 11.39 33.09
CA TYR A 38 8.22 11.27 31.65
C TYR A 38 7.77 9.86 31.22
N GLN A 39 8.27 8.80 31.88
CA GLN A 39 7.90 7.42 31.57
C GLN A 39 6.38 7.20 31.73
N HIS A 40 5.81 7.66 32.84
CA HIS A 40 4.36 7.58 33.05
C HIS A 40 3.57 8.37 32.00
N THR A 41 4.09 9.53 31.57
CA THR A 41 3.51 10.31 30.46
C THR A 41 3.48 9.50 29.17
N ALA A 42 4.61 8.90 28.79
CA ALA A 42 4.76 8.15 27.56
C ALA A 42 3.85 6.92 27.56
N ASP A 43 3.81 6.18 28.67
CA ASP A 43 2.98 4.97 28.79
C ASP A 43 1.48 5.31 28.71
N ALA A 44 1.04 6.37 29.40
CA ALA A 44 -0.35 6.83 29.33
C ALA A 44 -0.73 7.31 27.91
N PHE A 45 0.19 7.99 27.21
CA PHE A 45 -0.03 8.42 25.84
C PHE A 45 -0.12 7.23 24.88
N ILE A 46 0.79 6.26 24.98
CA ILE A 46 0.76 5.04 24.17
C ILE A 46 -0.51 4.24 24.45
N ALA A 47 -0.92 4.12 25.71
CA ALA A 47 -2.17 3.46 26.07
C ALA A 47 -3.40 4.17 25.45
N LYS A 48 -3.38 5.51 25.38
CA LYS A 48 -4.50 6.30 24.84
C LYS A 48 -4.53 6.34 23.30
N PHE A 49 -3.39 6.56 22.66
CA PHE A 49 -3.29 6.87 21.23
C PHE A 49 -2.53 5.84 20.41
N GLY A 50 -1.83 4.89 21.04
CA GLY A 50 -0.96 3.92 20.36
C GLY A 50 -1.69 3.12 19.27
N SER A 51 -2.94 2.69 19.52
CA SER A 51 -3.73 1.99 18.50
C SER A 51 -4.09 2.88 17.30
N ALA A 52 -4.35 4.17 17.52
CA ALA A 52 -4.63 5.11 16.42
C ALA A 52 -3.36 5.41 15.61
N ILE A 53 -2.23 5.59 16.29
CA ILE A 53 -0.91 5.77 15.65
C ILE A 53 -0.59 4.55 14.78
N GLN A 54 -0.74 3.35 15.33
CA GLN A 54 -0.50 2.10 14.58
C GLN A 54 -1.42 2.00 13.37
N ALA A 55 -2.72 2.28 13.53
CA ALA A 55 -3.66 2.26 12.42
C ALA A 55 -3.23 3.22 11.30
N HIS A 56 -2.80 4.44 11.64
CA HIS A 56 -2.30 5.39 10.63
C HIS A 56 -1.02 4.92 9.93
N GLN A 57 -0.11 4.25 10.65
CA GLN A 57 1.10 3.66 10.06
C GLN A 57 0.75 2.53 9.10
N ASP A 58 -0.18 1.65 9.49
CA ASP A 58 -0.67 0.55 8.66
C ASP A 58 -1.34 1.06 7.37
N GLU A 59 -2.20 2.09 7.50
CA GLU A 59 -2.84 2.73 6.35
C GLU A 59 -1.83 3.37 5.40
N ARG A 60 -0.79 4.02 5.94
CA ARG A 60 0.30 4.59 5.14
C ARG A 60 1.05 3.49 4.39
N ALA A 61 1.44 2.42 5.07
CA ALA A 61 2.14 1.30 4.47
C ALA A 61 1.36 0.68 3.29
N LEU A 62 0.02 0.61 3.38
CA LEU A 62 -0.82 0.17 2.26
C LEU A 62 -0.88 1.17 1.12
N MET A 63 -0.94 2.46 1.42
CA MET A 63 -1.06 3.54 0.43
C MET A 63 0.24 3.76 -0.37
N ASP A 64 1.40 3.40 0.20
CA ASP A 64 2.70 3.51 -0.45
C ASP A 64 2.96 2.40 -1.49
N ILE A 65 2.05 1.42 -1.60
CA ILE A 65 2.17 0.31 -2.56
C ILE A 65 1.67 0.77 -3.93
N GLU A 66 2.60 1.08 -4.82
CA GLU A 66 2.31 1.41 -6.21
C GLU A 66 2.69 0.27 -7.15
N GLN A 67 1.91 0.12 -8.23
CA GLN A 67 2.20 -0.80 -9.32
C GLN A 67 3.32 -0.21 -10.17
N GLY A 68 4.42 -0.95 -10.29
CA GLY A 68 5.58 -0.53 -11.09
C GLY A 68 5.24 -0.34 -12.59
N PRO A 69 6.05 0.41 -13.35
CA PRO A 69 5.78 0.72 -14.76
C PRO A 69 5.74 -0.52 -15.66
N THR A 70 6.53 -1.54 -15.34
CA THR A 70 6.60 -2.83 -16.05
C THR A 70 6.03 -3.99 -15.24
N GLU A 71 5.52 -3.71 -14.05
CA GLU A 71 5.01 -4.74 -13.16
C GLU A 71 3.66 -5.27 -13.66
N SER A 72 3.55 -6.60 -13.71
CA SER A 72 2.29 -7.28 -14.01
C SER A 72 1.27 -7.09 -12.89
N LEU A 73 -0.02 -7.12 -13.22
CA LEU A 73 -1.08 -7.00 -12.22
C LEU A 73 -1.00 -8.10 -11.15
N LYS A 74 -0.60 -9.32 -11.54
CA LYS A 74 -0.44 -10.46 -10.63
C LYS A 74 0.64 -10.20 -9.57
N SER A 75 1.78 -9.67 -9.98
CA SER A 75 2.88 -9.31 -9.06
C SER A 75 2.44 -8.22 -8.09
N TYR A 76 1.80 -7.18 -8.62
CA TYR A 76 1.28 -6.08 -7.80
C TYR A 76 0.26 -6.57 -6.77
N GLN A 77 -0.74 -7.35 -7.20
CA GLN A 77 -1.77 -7.92 -6.31
C GLN A 77 -1.15 -8.77 -5.20
N LYS A 78 -0.13 -9.57 -5.52
CA LYS A 78 0.57 -10.39 -4.52
C LYS A 78 1.21 -9.51 -3.43
N ARG A 79 2.02 -8.53 -3.83
CA ARG A 79 2.66 -7.60 -2.86
C ARG A 79 1.65 -6.85 -2.01
N TYR A 80 0.57 -6.39 -2.63
CA TYR A 80 -0.52 -5.73 -1.94
C TYR A 80 -1.16 -6.63 -0.87
N ASN A 81 -1.48 -7.88 -1.23
CA ASN A 81 -2.08 -8.83 -0.31
C ASN A 81 -1.12 -9.25 0.82
N ASP A 82 0.17 -9.40 0.54
CA ASP A 82 1.19 -9.75 1.55
C ASP A 82 1.25 -8.68 2.66
N ILE A 83 1.14 -7.39 2.30
CA ILE A 83 1.06 -6.29 3.29
C ILE A 83 -0.30 -6.27 3.98
N LEU A 84 -1.39 -6.48 3.23
CA LEU A 84 -2.75 -6.49 3.78
C LEU A 84 -2.94 -7.57 4.86
N LEU A 85 -2.31 -8.73 4.70
CA LEU A 85 -2.35 -9.82 5.69
C LEU A 85 -1.73 -9.44 7.04
N ASN A 86 -0.76 -8.53 7.04
CA ASN A 86 -0.13 -8.03 8.26
C ASN A 86 -0.98 -6.96 8.97
N ILE A 87 -2.10 -6.52 8.37
CA ILE A 87 -2.97 -5.46 8.88
C ILE A 87 -4.38 -6.03 9.13
N PRO A 88 -4.59 -6.74 10.25
CA PRO A 88 -5.79 -7.56 10.47
C PRO A 88 -7.10 -6.76 10.56
N LYS A 89 -7.04 -5.44 10.81
CA LYS A 89 -8.23 -4.59 11.07
C LYS A 89 -8.45 -3.48 10.04
N VAL A 90 -7.89 -3.58 8.83
CA VAL A 90 -8.12 -2.55 7.81
C VAL A 90 -9.54 -2.58 7.24
N ASN A 91 -10.17 -1.40 7.22
CA ASN A 91 -11.48 -1.14 6.63
C ASN A 91 -11.48 -1.46 5.12
N ASN A 92 -12.54 -2.11 4.62
CA ASN A 92 -12.73 -2.43 3.20
C ASN A 92 -12.58 -1.21 2.27
N LYS A 93 -13.11 -0.04 2.67
CA LYS A 93 -13.01 1.20 1.91
C LYS A 93 -11.55 1.67 1.80
N VAL A 94 -10.80 1.59 2.91
CA VAL A 94 -9.38 1.98 2.95
C VAL A 94 -8.55 1.03 2.10
N ALA A 95 -8.79 -0.29 2.22
CA ALA A 95 -8.15 -1.28 1.37
C ALA A 95 -8.42 -1.03 -0.12
N TYR A 96 -9.69 -0.86 -0.50
CA TYR A 96 -10.04 -0.52 -1.88
C TYR A 96 -9.34 0.76 -2.37
N MET A 97 -9.37 1.84 -1.58
CA MET A 97 -8.75 3.12 -1.98
C MET A 97 -7.23 2.99 -2.14
N ALA A 98 -6.55 2.28 -1.25
CA ALA A 98 -5.13 2.02 -1.36
C ALA A 98 -4.79 1.22 -2.63
N PHE A 99 -5.53 0.14 -2.89
CA PHE A 99 -5.36 -0.67 -4.11
C PHE A 99 -5.63 0.17 -5.37
N TYR A 100 -6.72 0.93 -5.39
CA TYR A 100 -7.08 1.79 -6.51
C TYR A 100 -6.04 2.87 -6.78
N ARG A 101 -5.53 3.52 -5.72
CA ARG A 101 -4.49 4.55 -5.81
C ARG A 101 -3.22 3.96 -6.42
N GLY A 102 -2.76 2.84 -5.90
CA GLY A 102 -1.53 2.18 -6.34
C GLY A 102 -1.58 1.59 -7.75
N LEU A 103 -2.76 1.30 -8.29
CA LEU A 103 -2.88 0.79 -9.66
C LEU A 103 -2.36 1.77 -10.72
N ARG A 104 -1.64 1.23 -11.70
CA ARG A 104 -1.33 1.94 -12.94
C ARG A 104 -2.63 2.23 -13.70
N TYR A 105 -2.67 3.36 -14.41
CA TYR A 105 -3.81 3.68 -15.25
C TYR A 105 -4.00 2.62 -16.35
N GLY A 106 -5.24 2.14 -16.51
CA GLY A 106 -5.53 1.03 -17.41
C GLY A 106 -6.97 0.53 -17.29
N LYS A 107 -7.26 -0.59 -17.95
CA LYS A 107 -8.63 -1.15 -18.04
C LYS A 107 -9.21 -1.48 -16.66
N LEU A 108 -8.42 -2.10 -15.77
CA LEU A 108 -8.85 -2.43 -14.41
C LEU A 108 -9.20 -1.16 -13.62
N LYS A 109 -8.30 -0.16 -13.59
CA LYS A 109 -8.53 1.09 -12.84
C LYS A 109 -9.82 1.80 -13.28
N LYS A 110 -10.10 1.83 -14.60
CA LYS A 110 -11.38 2.34 -15.14
C LYS A 110 -12.58 1.52 -14.68
N ALA A 111 -12.49 0.18 -14.76
CA ALA A 111 -13.57 -0.71 -14.35
C ALA A 111 -13.90 -0.58 -12.85
N LEU A 112 -12.91 -0.34 -12.01
CA LEU A 112 -13.10 -0.14 -10.56
C LEU A 112 -13.81 1.18 -10.22
N VAL A 113 -13.72 2.20 -11.08
CA VAL A 113 -14.50 3.44 -10.92
C VAL A 113 -15.95 3.20 -11.33
N LEU A 114 -16.16 2.50 -12.45
CA LEU A 114 -17.50 2.21 -12.97
C LEU A 114 -18.30 1.31 -12.02
N GLU A 115 -17.64 0.31 -11.45
CA GLU A 115 -18.23 -0.64 -10.51
C GLU A 115 -17.35 -0.75 -9.27
N THR A 116 -17.55 0.17 -8.33
CA THR A 116 -16.85 0.15 -7.04
C THR A 116 -17.19 -1.13 -6.27
N PRO A 117 -16.21 -2.00 -5.95
CA PRO A 117 -16.43 -3.17 -5.12
C PRO A 117 -16.85 -2.77 -3.69
N LEU A 118 -17.84 -3.46 -3.15
CA LEU A 118 -18.34 -3.25 -1.78
C LEU A 118 -17.63 -4.15 -0.75
N SER A 119 -16.86 -5.14 -1.20
CA SER A 119 -16.10 -6.06 -0.35
C SER A 119 -14.72 -6.39 -0.93
N LYS A 120 -13.83 -6.90 -0.05
CA LYS A 120 -12.51 -7.42 -0.44
C LYS A 120 -12.62 -8.59 -1.44
N ASP A 121 -13.64 -9.43 -1.30
CA ASP A 121 -13.87 -10.57 -2.21
C ASP A 121 -14.29 -10.10 -3.61
N GLN A 122 -15.19 -9.12 -3.69
CA GLN A 122 -15.57 -8.53 -4.98
C GLN A 122 -14.40 -7.87 -5.68
N LEU A 123 -13.56 -7.15 -4.92
CA LEU A 123 -12.32 -6.58 -5.45
C LEU A 123 -11.40 -7.68 -5.99
N THR A 124 -11.18 -8.72 -5.20
CA THR A 124 -10.28 -9.85 -5.54
C THR A 124 -10.76 -10.58 -6.80
N ALA A 125 -12.05 -10.92 -6.89
CA ALA A 125 -12.62 -11.57 -8.06
C ALA A 125 -12.43 -10.71 -9.32
N ARG A 126 -12.64 -9.39 -9.21
CA ARG A 126 -12.46 -8.47 -10.33
C ARG A 126 -10.99 -8.38 -10.75
N VAL A 127 -10.06 -8.28 -9.80
CA VAL A 127 -8.62 -8.25 -10.10
C VAL A 127 -8.19 -9.55 -10.79
N ASN A 128 -8.61 -10.71 -10.29
CA ASN A 128 -8.25 -12.02 -10.87
C ASN A 128 -8.68 -12.14 -12.34
N LYS A 129 -9.89 -11.67 -12.67
CA LYS A 129 -10.36 -11.60 -14.06
C LYS A 129 -9.40 -10.82 -14.95
N TYR A 130 -8.87 -9.69 -14.48
CA TYR A 130 -7.93 -8.88 -15.27
C TYR A 130 -6.52 -9.47 -15.31
N VAL A 131 -6.09 -10.18 -14.27
CA VAL A 131 -4.84 -10.94 -14.25
C VAL A 131 -4.85 -12.02 -15.34
N GLU A 132 -5.95 -12.76 -15.47
CA GLU A 132 -6.12 -13.78 -16.52
C GLU A 132 -6.07 -13.16 -17.92
N LEU A 133 -6.80 -12.05 -18.13
CA LEU A 133 -6.82 -11.33 -19.40
C LEU A 133 -5.43 -10.78 -19.80
N GLU A 134 -4.62 -10.35 -18.83
CA GLU A 134 -3.23 -9.93 -19.07
C GLU A 134 -2.36 -11.14 -19.48
N GLY A 135 -2.51 -12.27 -18.79
CA GLY A 135 -1.78 -13.50 -19.09
C GLY A 135 -2.06 -14.07 -20.48
N LEU A 136 -3.30 -13.99 -20.97
CA LEU A 136 -3.67 -14.45 -22.32
C LEU A 136 -2.99 -13.62 -23.42
N LYS A 137 -2.92 -12.30 -23.27
CA LYS A 137 -2.24 -11.41 -24.24
C LYS A 137 -0.75 -11.66 -24.32
N ASN A 138 -0.11 -11.90 -23.16
CA ASN A 138 1.32 -12.17 -23.12
C ASN A 138 1.69 -13.49 -23.81
N LYS A 139 0.76 -14.46 -23.86
CA LYS A 139 0.94 -15.71 -24.62
C LYS A 139 0.78 -15.49 -26.13
N GLN A 140 -0.18 -14.68 -26.56
CA GLN A 140 -0.38 -14.35 -27.98
C GLN A 140 0.83 -13.61 -28.58
N ASN A 141 1.38 -12.62 -27.87
CA ASN A 141 2.57 -11.89 -28.32
C ASN A 141 3.84 -12.76 -28.41
N LYS A 142 3.86 -13.96 -27.80
CA LYS A 142 4.96 -14.94 -27.93
C LYS A 142 4.73 -15.98 -29.04
N GLY A 143 3.52 -16.04 -29.60
CA GLY A 143 3.13 -17.00 -30.63
C GLY A 143 3.37 -16.55 -32.08
N ASP A 144 3.57 -15.25 -32.32
CA ASP A 144 3.68 -14.67 -33.68
C ASP A 144 5.13 -14.62 -34.22
N GLY A 145 5.99 -15.51 -33.74
CA GLY A 145 7.31 -15.77 -34.32
C GLY A 145 7.23 -16.78 -35.47
N PHE A 146 6.34 -16.58 -36.45
CA PHE A 146 6.34 -17.39 -37.67
C PHE A 146 7.60 -17.05 -38.48
N LYS A 147 8.61 -17.93 -38.43
CA LYS A 147 9.67 -17.98 -39.45
C LYS A 147 8.98 -18.18 -40.80
N GLY A 148 9.15 -17.22 -41.71
CA GLY A 148 8.68 -17.35 -43.08
C GLY A 148 9.19 -18.66 -43.69
N CYS A 149 8.29 -19.42 -44.29
CA CYS A 149 8.66 -20.58 -45.10
C CYS A 149 9.58 -20.10 -46.25
N PRO A 150 10.69 -20.81 -46.56
CA PRO A 150 11.47 -20.52 -47.75
C PRO A 150 10.61 -20.72 -49.00
N ASN A 151 10.66 -19.77 -49.92
CA ASN A 151 9.91 -19.78 -51.18
C ASN A 151 10.41 -20.91 -52.10
N PRO A 152 9.57 -21.82 -52.59
CA PRO A 152 10.01 -22.97 -53.36
C PRO A 152 10.03 -22.67 -54.86
N HIS A 153 10.69 -21.61 -55.30
CA HIS A 153 10.93 -21.39 -56.73
C HIS A 153 12.18 -20.54 -56.94
N GLU A 154 13.33 -21.19 -57.05
CA GLU A 154 14.45 -20.69 -57.84
C GLU A 154 15.38 -21.87 -58.16
N ASP A 155 14.98 -22.65 -59.15
CA ASP A 155 15.90 -23.43 -59.98
C ASP A 155 15.43 -23.29 -61.43
N THR A 156 16.14 -22.49 -62.21
CA THR A 156 16.45 -22.72 -63.63
C THR A 156 17.59 -21.79 -64.04
N VAL A 157 18.81 -22.33 -64.00
CA VAL A 157 19.80 -22.42 -65.09
C VAL A 157 19.54 -21.53 -66.32
N GLU A 158 20.49 -20.68 -66.73
CA GLU A 158 21.19 -20.81 -68.04
C GLU A 158 22.38 -19.81 -68.23
N VAL A 159 23.59 -20.38 -68.29
CA VAL A 159 24.68 -20.24 -69.29
C VAL A 159 25.07 -18.87 -69.87
N ALA A 160 26.36 -18.53 -69.70
CA ALA A 160 27.31 -18.17 -70.78
C ALA A 160 28.75 -18.38 -70.29
#